data_AF-K2DQX3-F1
#
_entry.id   AF-K2DQX3-F1
#
_cell.length_a   1.000
_cell.length_b   1.000
_cell.length_c   1.000
_cell.angle_alpha   90.00
_cell.angle_beta   90.00
_cell.angle_gamma   90.00
#
_symmetry.space_group_name_H-M   'P 1'
#
loop_
_entity.id
_entity.type
_entity.pdbx_description
1 polymer ?
#
loop_
_entity_poly.entity_id
_entity_poly.type
_entity_poly.pdbx_seq_one_letter_code
_entity_poly.pdbx_strand_id
1 'polypeptide(L)'
;MDEYTERMQLNRNLQSAGNDVTEATEGVNQTFREMREIKKEGFFQIAIICGGILSLSVTFVGFMYSKNINTFNHSWLLFIGWFLIGSSLIGSILRNFLYSDFGHWQVQKGFIEKRRNVKKAELDLAKKFPDSYTNITNKKELTEYINNLEKALQTFDKGIEYNKKKEGLYLKLWRLAEFCALWGFALGTITILIFSATNIFHLNIKTISNKTLPFTITHCTENGSTDAEMSVFRHVFNGLYIVFSKFL
;
A
#
# COMPACT_ATOMS: atom_id res chain seq x y z
N MET A 1 -3.01 -33.04 43.42
CA MET A 1 -1.94 -32.18 42.90
C MET A 1 -1.52 -31.31 44.06
N ASP A 2 -0.27 -31.38 44.48
CA ASP A 2 0.16 -30.74 45.72
C ASP A 2 0.32 -29.23 45.48
N GLU A 3 0.03 -28.43 46.51
CA GLU A 3 0.04 -26.95 46.45
C GLU A 3 1.36 -26.40 45.88
N TYR A 4 2.48 -27.05 46.22
CA TYR A 4 3.80 -26.74 45.70
C TYR A 4 3.89 -26.88 44.17
N THR A 5 3.29 -27.93 43.61
CA THR A 5 3.27 -28.16 42.16
C THR A 5 2.46 -27.10 41.42
N GLU A 6 1.31 -26.70 41.98
CA GLU A 6 0.48 -25.65 41.39
C GLU A 6 1.18 -24.28 41.44
N ARG A 7 1.81 -23.92 42.56
CA ARG A 7 2.64 -22.71 42.68
C ARG A 7 3.77 -22.69 41.65
N MET A 8 4.48 -23.81 41.48
CA MET A 8 5.57 -23.92 40.51
C MET A 8 5.07 -23.74 39.07
N GLN A 9 3.92 -24.33 38.72
CA GLN A 9 3.32 -24.15 37.39
C GLN A 9 2.95 -22.69 37.13
N LEU A 10 2.38 -22.00 38.12
CA LEU A 10 1.95 -20.62 37.95
C LEU A 10 3.13 -19.65 37.81
N ASN A 11 4.21 -19.88 38.56
CA ASN A 11 5.47 -19.15 38.38
C ASN A 11 6.12 -19.41 37.01
N ARG A 12 6.11 -20.65 36.52
CA ARG A 12 6.57 -20.95 35.15
C ARG A 12 5.74 -20.23 34.11
N ASN A 13 4.42 -20.17 34.26
CA ASN A 13 3.54 -19.45 33.36
C ASN A 13 3.83 -17.95 33.36
N LEU A 14 4.09 -17.36 34.53
CA LEU A 14 4.48 -15.96 34.65
C LEU A 14 5.83 -15.68 33.98
N GLN A 15 6.82 -16.55 34.19
CA GLN A 15 8.14 -16.42 33.56
C GLN A 15 8.06 -16.59 32.05
N SER A 16 7.32 -17.58 31.56
CA SER A 16 7.06 -17.80 30.13
C SER A 16 6.39 -16.56 29.51
N ALA A 17 5.34 -16.05 30.12
CA ALA A 17 4.65 -14.85 29.64
C ALA A 17 5.57 -13.61 29.64
N GLY A 18 6.49 -13.51 30.60
CA GLY A 18 7.51 -12.46 30.65
C GLY A 18 8.50 -12.54 29.48
N ASN A 19 9.02 -13.74 29.21
CA ASN A 19 9.90 -14.01 28.07
C ASN A 19 9.19 -13.73 26.73
N ASP A 20 7.91 -14.08 26.61
CA ASP A 20 7.12 -13.80 25.42
C ASP A 20 7.03 -12.29 25.13
N VAL A 21 6.97 -11.43 26.17
CA VAL A 21 6.93 -9.97 26.03
C VAL A 21 8.27 -9.42 25.55
N THR A 22 9.39 -9.91 26.09
CA THR A 22 10.74 -9.48 25.64
C THR A 22 10.98 -9.90 24.20
N GLU A 23 10.63 -11.15 23.85
CA GLU A 23 10.73 -11.65 22.49
C GLU A 23 9.81 -10.87 21.53
N ALA A 24 8.57 -10.54 21.94
CA ALA A 24 7.73 -9.66 21.15
C ALA A 24 8.36 -8.29 20.93
N THR A 25 9.01 -7.72 21.94
CA THR A 25 9.63 -6.39 21.83
C THR A 25 10.75 -6.38 20.80
N GLU A 26 11.57 -7.43 20.78
CA GLU A 26 12.66 -7.60 19.82
C GLU A 26 12.14 -7.91 18.42
N GLY A 27 11.23 -8.89 18.30
CA GLY A 27 10.62 -9.29 17.03
C GLY A 27 9.82 -8.17 16.36
N VAL A 28 9.21 -7.29 17.14
CA VAL A 28 8.50 -6.10 16.62
C VAL A 28 9.43 -5.15 15.89
N ASN A 29 10.59 -4.85 16.46
CA ASN A 29 11.56 -3.94 15.84
C ASN A 29 12.12 -4.51 14.54
N GLN A 30 12.37 -5.82 14.51
CA GLN A 30 12.82 -6.52 13.31
C GLN A 30 11.72 -6.54 12.24
N THR A 31 10.49 -6.88 12.62
CA THR A 31 9.34 -6.91 11.70
C THR A 31 9.09 -5.53 11.08
N PHE A 32 9.21 -4.44 11.86
CA PHE A 32 9.08 -3.09 11.31
C PHE A 32 10.16 -2.73 10.29
N ARG A 33 11.39 -3.24 10.46
CA ARG A 33 12.48 -3.04 9.48
C ARG A 33 12.20 -3.81 8.20
N GLU A 34 11.86 -5.09 8.31
CA GLU A 34 11.57 -5.95 7.16
C GLU A 34 10.33 -5.47 6.38
N MET A 35 9.27 -5.07 7.09
CA MET A 35 8.06 -4.48 6.48
C MET A 35 8.35 -3.18 5.74
N ARG A 36 9.36 -2.41 6.15
CA ARG A 36 9.75 -1.16 5.51
C ARG A 36 10.55 -1.38 4.23
N GLU A 37 11.32 -2.45 4.14
CA GLU A 37 12.23 -2.71 3.02
C GLU A 37 11.54 -3.49 1.88
N ILE A 38 10.89 -4.62 2.17
CA ILE A 38 10.49 -5.60 1.16
C ILE A 38 9.30 -5.15 0.29
N LYS A 39 8.47 -4.20 0.74
CA LYS A 39 7.16 -3.91 0.11
C LYS A 39 6.97 -2.52 -0.47
N LYS A 40 8.01 -1.68 -0.46
CA LYS A 40 7.96 -0.33 -1.05
C LYS A 40 8.10 -0.35 -2.57
N GLU A 41 8.77 -1.33 -3.15
CA GLU A 41 9.24 -1.23 -4.54
C GLU A 41 8.11 -1.33 -5.58
N GLY A 42 7.20 -2.30 -5.47
CA GLY A 42 6.19 -2.53 -6.51
C GLY A 42 5.21 -1.37 -6.73
N PHE A 43 4.52 -0.91 -5.69
CA PHE A 43 3.56 0.20 -5.82
C PHE A 43 4.24 1.55 -6.07
N PHE A 44 5.47 1.72 -5.60
CA PHE A 44 6.24 2.92 -5.92
C PHE A 44 6.63 2.96 -7.40
N GLN A 45 7.01 1.82 -7.99
CA GLN A 45 7.23 1.71 -9.43
C GLN A 45 5.95 2.02 -10.21
N ILE A 46 4.78 1.51 -9.79
CA ILE A 46 3.49 1.85 -10.41
C ILE A 46 3.25 3.37 -10.37
N ALA A 47 3.49 4.03 -9.24
CA ALA A 47 3.33 5.48 -9.11
C ALA A 47 4.25 6.26 -10.08
N ILE A 48 5.52 5.84 -10.21
CA ILE A 48 6.47 6.44 -11.16
C ILE A 48 5.98 6.25 -12.61
N ILE A 49 5.57 5.03 -12.97
CA ILE A 49 5.07 4.72 -14.31
C ILE A 49 3.82 5.55 -14.61
N CYS A 50 2.89 5.69 -13.67
CA CYS A 50 1.72 6.54 -13.80
C CYS A 50 2.11 8.00 -14.09
N GLY A 51 3.10 8.54 -13.37
CA GLY A 51 3.63 9.88 -13.62
C GLY A 51 4.21 10.04 -15.02
N GLY A 52 4.95 9.03 -15.49
CA GLY A 52 5.48 8.99 -16.86
C GLY A 52 4.38 8.94 -17.92
N ILE A 53 3.36 8.11 -17.75
CA ILE A 53 2.22 8.00 -18.68
C ILE A 53 1.45 9.34 -18.74
N LEU A 54 1.18 9.97 -17.59
CA LEU A 54 0.53 11.28 -17.56
C LEU A 54 1.36 12.34 -18.30
N SER A 55 2.65 12.44 -18.01
CA SER A 55 3.56 13.38 -18.67
C SER A 55 3.61 13.18 -20.20
N LEU A 56 3.74 11.93 -20.66
CA LEU A 56 3.72 11.57 -22.07
C LEU A 56 2.39 11.93 -22.75
N SER A 57 1.27 11.65 -22.07
CA SER A 57 -0.06 11.93 -22.63
C SER A 57 -0.32 13.44 -22.76
N VAL A 58 0.13 14.26 -21.81
CA VAL A 58 0.05 15.73 -21.90
C VAL A 58 0.93 16.24 -23.04
N THR A 59 2.14 15.72 -23.17
CA THR A 59 3.07 16.07 -24.26
C THR A 59 2.46 15.71 -25.63
N PHE A 60 1.82 14.55 -25.75
CA PHE A 60 1.12 14.14 -26.98
C PHE A 60 0.00 15.12 -27.37
N VAL A 61 -0.81 15.57 -26.41
CA VAL A 61 -1.85 16.59 -26.67
C VAL A 61 -1.22 17.90 -27.13
N GLY A 62 -0.13 18.34 -26.49
CA GLY A 62 0.59 19.55 -26.89
C GLY A 62 1.16 19.47 -28.31
N PHE A 63 1.71 18.32 -28.69
CA PHE A 63 2.18 18.05 -30.06
C PHE A 63 1.03 18.10 -31.08
N MET A 64 -0.11 17.48 -30.75
CA MET A 64 -1.29 17.51 -31.63
C MET A 64 -1.82 18.93 -31.85
N TYR A 65 -1.80 19.74 -30.79
CA TYR A 65 -2.19 21.15 -30.85
C TYR A 65 -1.23 21.98 -31.72
N SER A 66 0.09 21.77 -31.62
CA SER A 66 1.07 22.52 -32.41
C SER A 66 0.99 22.27 -33.91
N LYS A 67 0.45 21.11 -34.33
CA LYS A 67 0.19 20.77 -35.73
C LYS A 67 -1.14 21.33 -36.28
N ASN A 68 -1.84 22.20 -35.55
CA ASN A 68 -3.14 22.77 -35.91
C ASN A 68 -4.21 21.71 -36.22
N ILE A 69 -4.10 20.51 -35.62
CA ILE A 69 -5.11 19.46 -35.76
C ILE A 69 -6.24 19.78 -34.79
N ASN A 70 -7.15 20.68 -35.18
CA ASN A 70 -8.20 21.22 -34.31
C ASN A 70 -9.34 20.24 -33.98
N THR A 71 -9.21 18.94 -34.32
CA THR A 71 -10.27 17.95 -34.10
C THR A 71 -9.71 16.70 -33.44
N PHE A 72 -9.74 16.70 -32.10
CA PHE A 72 -9.52 15.49 -31.32
C PHE A 72 -10.75 14.59 -31.45
N ASN A 73 -10.53 13.32 -31.81
CA ASN A 73 -11.61 12.36 -31.72
C ASN A 73 -11.68 11.83 -30.28
N HIS A 74 -12.89 11.84 -29.71
CA HIS A 74 -13.18 11.30 -28.37
C HIS A 74 -12.31 11.83 -27.22
N SER A 75 -12.14 13.14 -27.08
CA SER A 75 -11.36 13.78 -25.99
C SER A 75 -11.78 13.33 -24.58
N TRP A 76 -13.04 12.91 -24.40
CA TRP A 76 -13.55 12.39 -23.13
C TRP A 76 -12.80 11.13 -22.65
N LEU A 77 -12.33 10.26 -23.57
CA LEU A 77 -11.54 9.07 -23.21
C LEU A 77 -10.22 9.45 -22.54
N LEU A 78 -9.58 10.51 -23.03
CA LEU A 78 -8.34 11.00 -22.44
C LEU A 78 -8.56 11.47 -20.99
N PHE A 79 -9.62 12.23 -20.74
CA PHE A 79 -9.95 12.70 -19.39
C PHE A 79 -10.28 11.55 -18.43
N ILE A 80 -11.02 10.53 -18.89
CA ILE A 80 -11.25 9.32 -18.10
C ILE A 80 -9.94 8.58 -17.82
N GLY A 81 -9.09 8.44 -18.84
CA GLY A 81 -7.76 7.85 -18.70
C GLY A 81 -6.91 8.58 -17.66
N TRP A 82 -6.86 9.91 -17.71
CA TRP A 82 -6.16 10.73 -16.72
C TRP A 82 -6.72 10.57 -15.31
N PHE A 83 -8.03 10.55 -15.16
CA PHE A 83 -8.65 10.33 -13.86
C PHE A 83 -8.31 8.95 -13.29
N LEU A 84 -8.38 7.90 -14.11
CA LEU A 84 -8.03 6.54 -13.71
C LEU A 84 -6.56 6.41 -13.34
N ILE A 85 -5.64 6.93 -14.15
CA ILE A 85 -4.20 6.93 -13.83
C ILE A 85 -3.89 7.78 -12.60
N GLY A 86 -4.54 8.94 -12.45
CA GLY A 86 -4.41 9.79 -11.27
C GLY A 86 -4.89 9.08 -10.00
N SER A 87 -6.04 8.38 -10.08
CA SER A 87 -6.55 7.57 -8.97
C SER A 87 -5.60 6.42 -8.61
N SER A 88 -4.96 5.81 -9.61
CA SER A 88 -3.95 4.77 -9.41
C SER A 88 -2.70 5.31 -8.72
N LEU A 89 -2.22 6.48 -9.14
CA LEU A 89 -1.08 7.16 -8.52
C LEU A 89 -1.35 7.45 -7.05
N ILE A 90 -2.52 8.01 -6.74
CA ILE A 90 -2.96 8.28 -5.35
C ILE A 90 -3.10 6.96 -4.58
N GLY A 91 -3.75 5.95 -5.15
CA GLY A 91 -3.92 4.63 -4.55
C GLY A 91 -2.60 3.97 -4.20
N SER A 92 -1.61 4.06 -5.09
CA SER A 92 -0.27 3.50 -4.90
C SER A 92 0.49 4.15 -3.74
N ILE A 93 0.40 5.48 -3.61
CA ILE A 93 0.99 6.23 -2.50
C ILE A 93 0.26 5.91 -1.18
N LEU A 94 -1.07 5.97 -1.19
CA LEU A 94 -1.89 5.68 -0.01
C LEU A 94 -1.70 4.25 0.49
N ARG A 95 -1.61 3.27 -0.41
CA ARG A 95 -1.34 1.87 -0.06
C ARG A 95 -0.07 1.77 0.78
N ASN A 96 1.00 2.45 0.38
CA ASN A 96 2.28 2.39 1.08
C ASN A 96 2.20 3.06 2.47
N PHE A 97 1.49 4.18 2.58
CA PHE A 97 1.25 4.84 3.85
C PHE A 97 0.42 3.95 4.81
N LEU A 98 -0.71 3.43 4.32
CA LEU A 98 -1.66 2.64 5.11
C LEU A 98 -1.08 1.29 5.57
N TYR A 99 -0.16 0.71 4.81
CA TYR A 99 0.50 -0.54 5.20
C TYR A 99 1.32 -0.38 6.49
N SER A 100 2.03 0.75 6.62
CA SER A 100 2.81 1.06 7.83
C SER A 100 1.91 1.18 9.05
N ASP A 101 0.78 1.89 8.90
CA ASP A 101 -0.19 2.07 9.97
C ASP A 101 -0.88 0.75 10.34
N PHE A 102 -1.27 -0.05 9.35
CA PHE A 102 -1.83 -1.39 9.59
C PHE A 102 -0.88 -2.26 10.41
N GLY A 103 0.40 -2.33 10.02
CA GLY A 103 1.42 -3.07 10.74
C GLY A 103 1.61 -2.55 12.16
N HIS A 104 1.56 -1.22 12.36
CA HIS A 104 1.63 -0.60 13.68
C HIS A 104 0.52 -1.08 14.61
N TRP A 105 -0.74 -1.03 14.18
CA TRP A 105 -1.87 -1.45 15.01
C TRP A 105 -1.84 -2.96 15.31
N GLN A 106 -1.44 -3.78 14.33
CA GLN A 106 -1.32 -5.23 14.50
C GLN A 106 -0.28 -5.57 15.57
N VAL A 107 0.90 -4.94 15.49
CA VAL A 107 1.98 -5.08 16.46
C VAL A 107 1.56 -4.60 17.85
N GLN A 108 0.98 -3.41 17.93
CA GLN A 108 0.58 -2.81 19.21
C GLN A 108 -0.47 -3.66 19.92
N LYS A 109 -1.42 -4.23 19.15
CA LYS A 109 -2.38 -5.21 19.68
C LYS A 109 -1.66 -6.42 20.29
N GLY A 110 -0.77 -7.07 19.55
CA GLY A 110 -0.03 -8.24 20.03
C GLY A 110 0.82 -7.94 21.27
N PHE A 111 1.44 -6.76 21.33
CA PHE A 111 2.19 -6.31 22.51
C PHE A 111 1.30 -6.14 23.75
N ILE A 112 0.13 -5.51 23.59
CA ILE A 112 -0.83 -5.34 24.68
C ILE A 112 -1.40 -6.70 25.14
N GLU A 113 -1.72 -7.60 24.21
CA GLU A 113 -2.19 -8.96 24.52
C GLU A 113 -1.18 -9.72 25.38
N LYS A 114 0.11 -9.67 25.03
CA LYS A 114 1.17 -10.31 25.83
C LYS A 114 1.31 -9.69 27.22
N ARG A 115 1.30 -8.36 27.34
CA ARG A 115 1.32 -7.67 28.65
C ARG A 115 0.11 -8.01 29.51
N ARG A 116 -1.06 -8.12 28.89
CA ARG A 116 -2.29 -8.56 29.56
C ARG A 116 -2.13 -9.97 30.13
N ASN A 117 -1.53 -10.89 29.39
CA ASN A 117 -1.33 -12.27 29.84
C ASN A 117 -0.40 -12.34 31.06
N VAL A 118 0.69 -11.54 31.08
CA VAL A 118 1.56 -11.41 32.26
C VAL A 118 0.76 -10.93 33.47
N LYS A 119 0.00 -9.84 33.30
CA LYS A 119 -0.80 -9.25 34.39
C LYS A 119 -1.93 -10.16 34.87
N LYS A 120 -2.47 -10.99 33.99
CA LYS A 120 -3.45 -12.01 34.33
C LYS A 120 -2.81 -13.14 35.16
N ALA A 121 -1.64 -13.63 34.75
CA ALA A 121 -0.90 -14.63 35.52
C ALA A 121 -0.50 -14.10 36.91
N GLU A 122 -0.10 -12.82 37.00
CA GLU A 122 0.20 -12.12 38.25
C GLU A 122 -1.05 -12.01 39.16
N LEU A 123 -2.22 -11.68 38.58
CA LEU A 123 -3.48 -11.66 39.31
C LEU A 123 -3.88 -13.05 39.84
N ASP A 124 -3.73 -14.08 39.02
CA ASP A 124 -4.03 -15.47 39.41
C ASP A 124 -3.10 -15.94 40.55
N LEU A 125 -1.82 -15.55 40.52
CA LEU A 125 -0.86 -15.81 41.60
C LEU A 125 -1.25 -15.08 42.89
N ALA A 126 -1.58 -13.79 42.80
CA ALA A 126 -1.97 -12.98 43.95
C ALA A 126 -3.25 -13.48 44.63
N LYS A 127 -4.22 -13.98 43.86
CA LYS A 127 -5.48 -14.54 44.39
C LYS A 127 -5.31 -15.92 45.01
N LYS A 128 -4.52 -16.80 44.39
CA LYS A 128 -4.36 -18.19 44.86
C LYS A 128 -3.32 -18.33 45.96
N PHE A 129 -2.23 -17.57 45.89
CA PHE A 129 -1.06 -17.73 46.76
C PHE A 129 -0.61 -16.37 47.33
N PRO A 130 -1.42 -15.74 48.18
CA PRO A 130 -1.15 -14.41 48.72
C PRO A 130 0.20 -14.33 49.47
N ASP A 131 0.59 -15.43 50.14
CA ASP A 131 1.85 -15.51 50.91
C ASP A 131 3.11 -15.48 50.03
N SER A 132 2.96 -15.62 48.71
CA SER A 132 4.10 -15.53 47.77
C SER A 132 4.57 -14.08 47.57
N TYR A 133 3.78 -13.09 48.01
CA TYR A 133 4.11 -11.68 47.95
C TYR A 133 4.75 -11.22 49.26
N THR A 134 6.03 -11.55 49.43
CA THR A 134 6.81 -11.23 50.65
C THR A 134 6.89 -9.74 50.98
N ASN A 135 6.62 -8.88 50.00
CA ASN A 135 6.65 -7.43 50.15
C ASN A 135 5.31 -6.82 50.59
N ILE A 136 4.25 -7.62 50.69
CA ILE A 136 2.90 -7.16 51.08
C ILE A 136 2.53 -7.83 52.40
N THR A 137 2.80 -7.14 53.51
CA THR A 137 2.54 -7.65 54.86
C THR A 137 1.10 -7.42 55.32
N ASN A 138 0.37 -6.50 54.67
CA ASN A 138 -0.99 -6.12 55.07
C ASN A 138 -2.06 -6.65 54.09
N LYS A 139 -3.11 -7.28 54.62
CA LYS A 139 -4.28 -7.73 53.83
C LYS A 139 -4.94 -6.60 53.04
N LYS A 140 -4.93 -5.37 53.57
CA LYS A 140 -5.48 -4.20 52.88
C LYS A 140 -4.67 -3.84 51.63
N GLU A 141 -3.35 -3.87 51.72
CA GLU A 141 -2.44 -3.60 50.61
C GLU A 141 -2.56 -4.68 49.53
N LEU A 142 -2.70 -5.95 49.91
CA LEU A 142 -2.93 -7.04 48.96
C LEU A 142 -4.25 -6.85 48.19
N THR A 143 -5.31 -6.47 48.89
CA THR A 143 -6.62 -6.22 48.27
C THR A 143 -6.55 -5.04 47.29
N GLU A 144 -5.85 -3.96 47.67
CA GLU A 144 -5.61 -2.82 46.80
C GLU A 144 -4.80 -3.20 45.56
N TYR A 145 -3.75 -4.00 45.74
CA TYR A 145 -2.94 -4.52 44.64
C TYR A 145 -3.76 -5.39 43.66
N ILE A 146 -4.57 -6.31 44.17
CA ILE A 146 -5.50 -7.12 43.35
C ILE A 146 -6.47 -6.22 42.57
N ASN A 147 -7.07 -5.23 43.24
CA ASN A 147 -7.96 -4.27 42.58
C ASN A 147 -7.25 -3.47 41.48
N ASN A 148 -5.97 -3.10 41.69
CA ASN A 148 -5.18 -2.40 40.70
C ASN A 148 -4.85 -3.28 39.49
N LEU A 149 -4.55 -4.57 39.71
CA LEU A 149 -4.37 -5.53 38.63
C LEU A 149 -5.64 -5.73 37.81
N GLU A 150 -6.80 -5.84 38.45
CA GLU A 150 -8.09 -5.95 37.77
C GLU A 150 -8.40 -4.71 36.92
N LYS A 151 -8.18 -3.51 37.46
CA LYS A 151 -8.31 -2.25 36.70
C LYS A 151 -7.34 -2.21 35.51
N ALA A 152 -6.10 -2.68 35.69
CA ALA A 152 -5.12 -2.75 34.61
C ALA A 152 -5.58 -3.71 33.50
N LEU A 153 -6.11 -4.89 33.85
CA LEU A 153 -6.64 -5.86 32.88
C LEU A 153 -7.79 -5.27 32.06
N GLN A 154 -8.74 -4.58 32.70
CA GLN A 154 -9.81 -3.88 31.99
C GLN A 154 -9.28 -2.81 31.03
N THR A 155 -8.20 -2.12 31.41
CA THR A 155 -7.55 -1.13 30.55
C THR A 155 -6.90 -1.79 29.34
N PHE A 156 -6.23 -2.93 29.53
CA PHE A 156 -5.67 -3.70 28.42
C PHE A 156 -6.76 -4.26 27.49
N ASP A 157 -7.87 -4.76 28.03
CA ASP A 157 -9.00 -5.25 27.22
C ASP A 157 -9.56 -4.15 26.30
N LYS A 158 -9.76 -2.95 26.84
CA LYS A 158 -10.17 -1.78 26.04
C LYS A 158 -9.12 -1.43 24.98
N GLY A 159 -7.83 -1.49 25.33
CA GLY A 159 -6.73 -1.23 24.41
C GLY A 159 -6.66 -2.23 23.24
N ILE A 160 -6.85 -3.52 23.52
CA ILE A 160 -6.89 -4.58 22.52
C ILE A 160 -8.07 -4.37 21.58
N GLU A 161 -9.26 -4.09 22.11
CA GLU A 161 -10.46 -3.86 21.31
C GLU A 161 -10.30 -2.62 20.40
N TYR A 162 -9.74 -1.53 20.94
CA TYR A 162 -9.44 -0.33 20.18
C TYR A 162 -8.47 -0.61 19.03
N ASN A 163 -7.34 -1.28 19.30
CA ASN A 163 -6.36 -1.59 18.27
C ASN A 163 -6.90 -2.55 17.22
N LYS A 164 -7.72 -3.55 17.62
CA LYS A 164 -8.40 -4.45 16.69
C LYS A 164 -9.36 -3.70 15.75
N LYS A 165 -10.10 -2.72 16.27
CA LYS A 165 -10.97 -1.85 15.44
C LYS A 165 -10.16 -1.03 14.45
N LYS A 166 -9.03 -0.44 14.88
CA LYS A 166 -8.12 0.31 14.01
C LYS A 166 -7.48 -0.57 12.95
N GLU A 167 -6.90 -1.70 13.33
CA GLU A 167 -6.36 -2.71 12.42
C GLU A 167 -7.36 -3.07 11.32
N GLY A 168 -8.61 -3.36 11.68
CA GLY A 168 -9.66 -3.69 10.71
C GLY A 168 -10.00 -2.54 9.75
N LEU A 169 -10.00 -1.30 10.24
CA LEU A 169 -10.22 -0.12 9.40
C LEU A 169 -9.07 0.08 8.41
N TYR A 170 -7.83 0.06 8.89
CA TYR A 170 -6.64 0.26 8.06
C TYR A 170 -6.46 -0.87 7.05
N LEU A 171 -6.79 -2.12 7.42
CA LEU A 171 -6.79 -3.25 6.49
C LEU A 171 -7.77 -3.03 5.32
N LYS A 172 -8.97 -2.52 5.59
CA LYS A 172 -9.97 -2.20 4.55
C LYS A 172 -9.49 -1.08 3.64
N LEU A 173 -8.98 0.01 4.21
CA LEU A 173 -8.46 1.15 3.45
C LEU A 173 -7.26 0.72 2.59
N TRP A 174 -6.37 -0.10 3.15
CA TRP A 174 -5.20 -0.62 2.45
C TRP A 174 -5.60 -1.46 1.23
N ARG A 175 -6.56 -2.40 1.39
CA ARG A 175 -7.10 -3.19 0.28
C ARG A 175 -7.80 -2.34 -0.78
N LEU A 176 -8.53 -1.30 -0.36
CA LEU A 176 -9.18 -0.38 -1.29
C LEU A 176 -8.15 0.41 -2.09
N ALA A 177 -7.10 0.91 -1.44
CA ALA A 177 -6.02 1.64 -2.10
C ALA A 177 -5.26 0.74 -3.10
N GLU A 178 -5.00 -0.52 -2.74
CA GLU A 178 -4.43 -1.53 -3.63
C GLU A 178 -5.34 -1.81 -4.84
N PHE A 179 -6.64 -1.99 -4.61
CA PHE A 179 -7.60 -2.16 -5.69
C PHE A 179 -7.61 -0.98 -6.66
N CYS A 180 -7.68 0.26 -6.14
CA CYS A 180 -7.65 1.48 -6.94
C CYS A 180 -6.34 1.62 -7.73
N ALA A 181 -5.20 1.27 -7.13
CA ALA A 181 -3.90 1.27 -7.79
C ALA A 181 -3.87 0.33 -8.99
N LEU A 182 -4.19 -0.96 -8.78
CA LEU A 182 -4.08 -1.96 -9.83
C LEU A 182 -5.12 -1.75 -10.95
N TRP A 183 -6.39 -1.58 -10.59
CA TRP A 183 -7.46 -1.44 -11.57
C TRP A 183 -7.47 -0.07 -12.25
N GLY A 184 -7.18 0.99 -11.50
CA GLY A 184 -7.02 2.32 -12.08
C GLY A 184 -5.87 2.37 -13.07
N PHE A 185 -4.75 1.68 -12.77
CA PHE A 185 -3.61 1.60 -13.68
C PHE A 185 -3.96 0.84 -14.96
N ALA A 186 -4.53 -0.37 -14.83
CA ALA A 186 -4.86 -1.22 -15.97
C ALA A 186 -5.89 -0.54 -16.89
N LEU A 187 -7.02 -0.10 -16.33
CA LEU A 187 -8.09 0.53 -17.10
C LEU A 187 -7.66 1.89 -17.66
N GLY A 188 -6.92 2.69 -16.88
CA GLY A 188 -6.40 3.98 -17.33
C GLY A 188 -5.45 3.83 -18.51
N THR A 189 -4.53 2.86 -18.44
CA THR A 189 -3.57 2.59 -19.52
C THR A 189 -4.28 2.12 -20.79
N ILE A 190 -5.23 1.19 -20.68
CA ILE A 190 -6.04 0.72 -21.82
C ILE A 190 -6.81 1.89 -22.45
N THR A 191 -7.43 2.73 -21.63
CA THR A 191 -8.22 3.88 -22.12
C THR A 191 -7.35 4.87 -22.88
N ILE A 192 -6.16 5.21 -22.37
CA ILE A 192 -5.21 6.09 -23.04
C ILE A 192 -4.71 5.46 -24.34
N LEU A 193 -4.41 4.17 -24.37
CA LEU A 193 -3.97 3.46 -25.57
C LEU A 193 -5.05 3.47 -26.67
N ILE A 194 -6.32 3.23 -26.32
CA ILE A 194 -7.44 3.31 -27.27
C ILE A 194 -7.58 4.73 -27.81
N PHE A 195 -7.49 5.74 -26.95
CA PHE A 195 -7.51 7.14 -27.36
C PHE A 195 -6.37 7.46 -28.34
N SER A 196 -5.13 7.04 -28.04
CA SER A 196 -3.98 7.26 -28.90
C SER A 196 -4.13 6.54 -30.25
N ALA A 197 -4.55 5.27 -30.25
CA ALA A 197 -4.72 4.49 -31.47
C ALA A 197 -5.79 5.08 -32.40
N THR A 198 -6.95 5.45 -31.85
CA THR A 198 -8.05 6.05 -32.63
C THR A 198 -7.66 7.41 -33.22
N ASN A 199 -6.92 8.24 -32.48
CA ASN A 199 -6.44 9.53 -33.00
C ASN A 199 -5.36 9.34 -34.07
N ILE A 200 -4.40 8.45 -33.89
CA ILE A 200 -3.36 8.17 -34.91
C ILE A 200 -4.00 7.63 -36.20
N PHE A 201 -4.94 6.70 -36.09
CA PHE A 201 -5.64 6.15 -37.26
C PHE A 201 -6.40 7.23 -38.04
N HIS A 202 -7.08 8.13 -37.32
CA HIS A 202 -7.78 9.28 -37.92
C HIS A 202 -6.83 10.23 -38.67
N LEU A 203 -5.63 10.47 -38.12
CA LEU A 203 -4.61 11.29 -38.79
C LEU A 203 -4.12 10.64 -40.08
N ASN A 204 -3.81 9.36 -40.05
CA ASN A 204 -3.34 8.63 -41.23
C ASN A 204 -4.36 8.70 -42.37
N ILE A 205 -5.65 8.55 -42.07
CA ILE A 205 -6.73 8.68 -43.06
C ILE A 205 -6.75 10.09 -43.67
N LYS A 206 -6.70 11.15 -42.83
CA LYS A 206 -6.69 12.54 -43.31
C LYS A 206 -5.47 12.84 -44.19
N THR A 207 -4.29 12.34 -43.84
CA THR A 207 -3.07 12.53 -44.63
C THR A 207 -3.16 11.85 -45.99
N ILE A 208 -3.71 10.64 -46.07
CA ILE A 208 -3.92 9.92 -47.35
C ILE A 208 -4.94 10.67 -48.22
N SER A 209 -6.05 11.14 -47.63
CA SER A 209 -7.07 11.90 -48.36
C SER A 209 -6.55 13.22 -48.94
N ASN A 210 -5.68 13.93 -48.21
CA ASN A 210 -5.10 15.19 -48.72
C ASN A 210 -4.07 14.97 -49.84
N LYS A 211 -3.40 13.81 -49.87
CA LYS A 211 -2.45 13.45 -50.95
C LYS A 211 -3.12 13.00 -52.25
N THR A 212 -4.39 12.61 -52.20
CA THR A 212 -5.14 12.08 -53.36
C THR A 212 -5.95 13.15 -54.11
N LEU A 213 -5.95 14.41 -53.62
CA LEU A 213 -6.41 15.56 -54.39
C LEU A 213 -5.28 16.06 -55.31
N PRO A 214 -5.60 16.40 -56.58
CA PRO A 214 -4.68 16.29 -57.70
C PRO A 214 -3.54 17.32 -57.62
N PHE A 215 -2.32 16.79 -57.67
CA PHE A 215 -1.22 17.20 -58.53
C PHE A 215 -1.45 18.51 -59.33
N THR A 216 -1.30 19.65 -58.67
CA THR A 216 -0.82 20.86 -59.35
C THR A 216 0.70 20.78 -59.29
N ILE A 217 1.33 20.53 -60.45
CA ILE A 217 2.78 20.49 -60.59
C ILE A 217 3.32 21.88 -60.28
N THR A 218 3.87 22.07 -59.10
CA THR A 218 4.80 23.16 -58.80
C THR A 218 6.12 22.55 -58.32
N HIS A 219 7.17 22.87 -59.09
CA HIS A 219 8.54 22.42 -58.95
C HIS A 219 9.14 22.59 -57.54
N CYS A 220 9.95 21.59 -57.14
CA CYS A 220 11.18 21.53 -56.29
C CYS A 220 11.36 22.56 -55.14
N THR A 221 11.80 22.23 -53.91
CA THR A 221 13.05 21.52 -53.53
C THR A 221 13.07 21.05 -52.05
N GLU A 222 13.89 20.02 -51.81
CA GLU A 222 14.71 19.67 -50.61
C GLU A 222 14.12 19.19 -49.25
N ASN A 223 14.35 17.89 -49.02
CA ASN A 223 14.99 17.20 -47.88
C ASN A 223 14.64 17.54 -46.41
N GLY A 224 14.17 16.52 -45.67
CA GLY A 224 14.19 16.53 -44.20
C GLY A 224 13.61 15.29 -43.50
N SER A 225 14.44 14.25 -43.32
CA SER A 225 14.49 13.25 -42.23
C SER A 225 13.20 12.94 -41.42
N THR A 226 12.41 11.96 -41.86
CA THR A 226 11.31 11.35 -41.06
C THR A 226 11.66 10.03 -40.37
N ASP A 227 12.86 9.47 -40.57
CA ASP A 227 13.18 8.09 -40.14
C ASP A 227 13.63 7.96 -38.68
N ALA A 228 13.99 9.08 -38.02
CA ALA A 228 14.46 9.04 -36.63
C ALA A 228 13.33 8.79 -35.60
N GLU A 229 12.10 9.23 -35.88
CA GLU A 229 11.03 9.28 -34.88
C GLU A 229 10.34 7.91 -34.62
N MET A 230 10.34 6.99 -35.59
CA MET A 230 9.79 5.64 -35.37
C MET A 230 10.69 4.76 -34.49
N SER A 231 11.97 5.05 -34.37
CA SER A 231 12.90 4.24 -33.56
C SER A 231 12.65 4.40 -32.05
N VAL A 232 12.29 5.61 -31.61
CA VAL A 232 12.06 5.95 -30.20
C VAL A 232 10.82 5.25 -29.65
N PHE A 233 9.73 5.23 -30.41
CA PHE A 233 8.50 4.53 -30.00
C PHE A 233 8.71 3.02 -29.85
N ARG A 234 9.53 2.39 -30.71
CA ARG A 234 9.80 0.95 -30.65
C ARG A 234 10.58 0.56 -29.39
N HIS A 235 11.49 1.41 -28.91
CA HIS A 235 12.23 1.17 -27.67
C HIS A 235 11.35 1.31 -26.41
N VAL A 236 10.43 2.27 -26.38
CA VAL A 236 9.50 2.44 -25.25
C VAL A 236 8.56 1.24 -25.10
N PHE A 237 8.02 0.72 -26.21
CA PHE A 237 7.14 -0.45 -26.19
C PHE A 237 7.85 -1.75 -25.78
N ASN A 238 9.10 -1.96 -26.22
CA ASN A 238 9.89 -3.13 -25.78
C ASN A 238 10.23 -3.06 -24.28
N GLY A 239 10.46 -1.87 -23.72
CA GLY A 239 10.67 -1.68 -22.28
C GLY A 239 9.43 -2.05 -21.46
N LEU A 240 8.24 -1.65 -21.92
CA LEU A 240 6.96 -1.99 -21.28
C LEU A 240 6.71 -3.51 -21.25
N TYR A 241 6.98 -4.22 -22.36
CA TYR A 241 6.81 -5.68 -22.43
C TYR A 241 7.68 -6.42 -21.41
N ILE A 242 8.94 -6.02 -21.24
CA ILE A 242 9.87 -6.63 -20.27
C ILE A 242 9.36 -6.43 -18.83
N VAL A 243 8.84 -5.24 -18.50
CA VAL A 243 8.27 -4.97 -17.18
C VAL A 243 7.05 -5.86 -16.94
N PHE A 244 6.10 -5.94 -17.88
CA PHE A 244 4.90 -6.78 -17.73
C PHE A 244 5.23 -8.29 -17.62
N SER A 245 6.27 -8.77 -18.32
CA SER A 245 6.69 -10.18 -18.26
C SER A 245 7.25 -10.63 -16.91
N LYS A 246 7.63 -9.70 -16.03
CA LYS A 246 8.12 -10.01 -14.67
C LYS A 246 7.02 -10.03 -13.61
N PHE A 247 5.80 -9.62 -13.96
CA PHE A 247 4.65 -9.55 -13.03
C PHE A 247 3.61 -10.68 -13.26
N LEU A 248 3.74 -11.45 -14.35
CA LEU A 248 3.00 -12.69 -14.63
C LEU A 248 3.85 -13.90 -14.23
#